data_AF-A0A3M0YT84-F1
#
_entry.id   AF-A0A3M0YT84-F1
#
_cell.length_a   1.000
_cell.length_b   1.000
_cell.length_c   1.000
_cell.angle_alpha   90.00
_cell.angle_beta   90.00
_cell.angle_gamma   90.00
#
_symmetry.space_group_name_H-M   'P 1'
#
loop_
_entity.id
_entity.type
_entity.pdbx_description
1 polymer ?
#
loop_
_entity_poly.entity_id
_entity_poly.type
_entity_poly.pdbx_seq_one_letter_code
_entity_poly.pdbx_strand_id
1 'polypeptide(L)'
;EGLSELEYMRKYGAFEVEKHGYQKHLRELTPEELEGSETDPETGVITKDGKAIGVMVKGVARVGFPTPSRKNEFYSQTLADWGWPEYAIPCYIKSHIHPERLDKEKGEYCLVPTFRLPTLIHSRSGNAKWLAEISNRNPIWMHPKDAARWGFKTGDLVRINTDIGYFVDKVWVTEAIRPGVVACSHHLGRWRRKQDQGNRWATNVVHIESDGKGGWKMKTVEGIKPFESSDPDSKRIFWRDGGVHQNITHAVHPDPISGMHCWHQRVRIERPHPGDEYGDISVDTQKSFENYKEWLKMTRPAPGPGGLRRPLWMKRALRPRDEAFYVDWDPITETRTGKIE
;
A
#
# COMPACT_ATOMS: atom_id res chain seq x y z
N GLU A 1 -28.60 26.28 -17.79
CA GLU A 1 -29.13 26.46 -16.41
C GLU A 1 -28.50 27.61 -15.64
N GLY A 2 -27.39 28.22 -16.10
CA GLY A 2 -26.81 29.39 -15.42
C GLY A 2 -26.27 29.10 -14.02
N LEU A 3 -25.98 27.82 -13.72
CA LEU A 3 -25.46 27.41 -12.42
C LEU A 3 -23.98 27.73 -12.30
N SER A 4 -23.56 28.23 -11.15
CA SER A 4 -22.16 28.22 -10.72
C SER A 4 -21.66 26.77 -10.56
N GLU A 5 -20.35 26.57 -10.55
CA GLU A 5 -19.72 25.26 -10.41
C GLU A 5 -20.19 24.54 -9.14
N LEU A 6 -20.37 25.28 -8.03
CA LEU A 6 -20.87 24.73 -6.77
C LEU A 6 -22.35 24.33 -6.86
N GLU A 7 -23.19 25.13 -7.53
CA GLU A 7 -24.61 24.81 -7.72
C GLU A 7 -24.80 23.61 -8.64
N TYR A 8 -23.98 23.52 -9.70
CA TYR A 8 -23.93 22.34 -10.55
C TYR A 8 -23.51 21.10 -9.75
N MET A 9 -22.46 21.18 -8.93
CA MET A 9 -22.03 20.07 -8.07
C MET A 9 -23.06 19.71 -6.99
N ARG A 10 -23.85 20.64 -6.47
CA ARG A 10 -24.92 20.32 -5.53
C ARG A 10 -26.10 19.66 -6.22
N LYS A 11 -26.43 20.10 -7.44
CA LYS A 11 -27.55 19.57 -8.22
C LYS A 11 -27.24 18.20 -8.85
N TYR A 12 -26.01 18.00 -9.30
CA TYR A 12 -25.60 16.82 -10.07
C TYR A 12 -24.44 16.01 -9.43
N GLY A 13 -23.68 16.60 -8.51
CA GLY A 13 -22.42 16.03 -8.01
C GLY A 13 -22.55 15.03 -6.86
N ALA A 14 -23.74 14.86 -6.28
CA ALA A 14 -24.02 13.78 -5.36
C ALA A 14 -25.43 13.24 -5.62
N PHE A 15 -25.51 12.04 -6.21
CA PHE A 15 -26.74 11.30 -6.38
C PHE A 15 -26.59 9.91 -5.76
N GLU A 16 -27.64 9.46 -5.09
CA GLU A 16 -27.71 8.10 -4.57
C GLU A 16 -27.94 7.15 -5.74
N VAL A 17 -26.90 6.42 -6.14
CA VAL A 17 -26.99 5.42 -7.23
C VAL A 17 -27.91 4.26 -6.82
N GLU A 18 -27.83 3.87 -5.55
CA GLU A 18 -28.63 2.79 -4.97
C GLU A 18 -28.70 3.00 -3.46
N LYS A 19 -29.92 2.97 -2.91
CA LYS A 19 -30.16 3.22 -1.48
C LYS A 19 -29.53 2.15 -0.59
N HIS A 20 -29.59 0.89 -1.01
CA HIS A 20 -28.99 -0.25 -0.31
C HIS A 20 -28.50 -1.31 -1.31
N GLY A 21 -27.19 -1.58 -1.33
CA GLY A 21 -26.58 -2.57 -2.23
C GLY A 21 -26.31 -3.94 -1.59
N TYR A 22 -27.08 -4.32 -0.56
CA TYR A 22 -26.90 -5.59 0.15
C TYR A 22 -27.55 -6.76 -0.58
N GLN A 23 -27.07 -7.98 -0.31
CA GLN A 23 -27.70 -9.24 -0.76
C GLN A 23 -27.93 -9.37 -2.28
N LYS A 24 -27.19 -8.64 -3.12
CA LYS A 24 -27.29 -8.74 -4.59
C LYS A 24 -27.15 -10.17 -5.12
N HIS A 25 -26.37 -11.01 -4.42
CA HIS A 25 -26.21 -12.43 -4.72
C HIS A 25 -27.48 -13.26 -4.56
N LEU A 26 -28.45 -12.77 -3.78
CA LEU A 26 -29.77 -13.38 -3.61
C LEU A 26 -30.78 -12.92 -4.67
N ARG A 27 -30.44 -12.01 -5.58
CA ARG A 27 -31.37 -11.64 -6.65
C ARG A 27 -31.71 -12.87 -7.50
N GLU A 28 -33.00 -13.09 -7.77
CA GLU A 28 -33.45 -14.14 -8.69
C GLU A 28 -33.18 -13.71 -10.12
N LEU A 29 -32.75 -14.66 -10.95
CA LEU A 29 -32.67 -14.44 -12.39
C LEU A 29 -34.08 -14.46 -12.98
N THR A 30 -34.38 -13.51 -13.85
CA THR A 30 -35.68 -13.46 -14.52
C THR A 30 -35.75 -14.54 -15.62
N PRO A 31 -36.97 -14.94 -16.07
CA PRO A 31 -37.11 -15.87 -17.19
C PRO A 31 -36.35 -15.43 -18.45
N GLU A 32 -36.30 -14.13 -18.73
CA GLU A 32 -35.57 -13.56 -19.87
C GLU A 32 -34.04 -13.67 -19.71
N GLU A 33 -33.54 -13.52 -18.48
CA GLU A 33 -32.11 -13.75 -18.20
C GLU A 33 -31.74 -15.24 -18.38
N LEU A 34 -32.67 -16.14 -18.05
CA LEU A 34 -32.49 -17.61 -18.15
C LEU A 34 -32.69 -18.16 -19.57
N GLU A 35 -33.34 -17.43 -20.46
CA GLU A 35 -33.56 -17.87 -21.84
C GLU A 35 -32.22 -18.17 -22.53
N GLY A 36 -32.07 -19.38 -23.08
CA GLY A 36 -30.83 -19.83 -23.72
C GLY A 36 -29.66 -20.09 -22.76
N SER A 37 -29.93 -20.20 -21.45
CA SER A 37 -28.94 -20.62 -20.46
C SER A 37 -28.96 -22.13 -20.22
N GLU A 38 -27.82 -22.66 -19.81
CA GLU A 38 -27.63 -24.05 -19.41
C GLU A 38 -27.28 -24.11 -17.92
N THR A 39 -27.74 -25.14 -17.21
CA THR A 39 -27.40 -25.36 -15.80
C THR A 39 -26.58 -26.64 -15.67
N ASP A 40 -25.39 -26.52 -15.11
CA ASP A 40 -24.55 -27.66 -14.75
C ASP A 40 -25.22 -28.46 -13.61
N PRO A 41 -25.51 -29.77 -13.78
CA PRO A 41 -26.22 -30.57 -12.79
C PRO A 41 -25.39 -30.88 -11.54
N GLU A 42 -24.06 -30.87 -11.62
CA GLU A 42 -23.18 -31.16 -10.48
C GLU A 42 -22.91 -29.90 -9.66
N THR A 43 -22.58 -28.80 -10.34
CA THR A 43 -22.19 -27.56 -9.67
C THR A 43 -23.37 -26.63 -9.40
N GLY A 44 -24.45 -26.77 -10.18
CA GLY A 44 -25.60 -25.87 -10.19
C GLY A 44 -25.32 -24.53 -10.87
N VAL A 45 -24.15 -24.32 -11.48
CA VAL A 45 -23.81 -23.06 -12.15
C VAL A 45 -24.65 -22.90 -13.40
N ILE A 46 -25.21 -21.71 -13.59
CA ILE A 46 -26.03 -21.33 -14.74
C ILE A 46 -25.16 -20.50 -15.69
N THR A 47 -24.97 -20.97 -16.91
CA THR A 47 -24.13 -20.34 -17.94
C THR A 47 -24.94 -19.90 -19.15
N LYS A 48 -24.61 -18.73 -19.71
CA LYS A 48 -25.16 -18.21 -20.96
C LYS A 48 -24.02 -17.59 -21.77
N ASP A 49 -23.92 -17.91 -23.05
CA ASP A 49 -22.83 -17.45 -23.94
C ASP A 49 -21.42 -17.69 -23.37
N GLY A 50 -21.22 -18.85 -22.73
CA GLY A 50 -19.96 -19.23 -22.10
C GLY A 50 -19.61 -18.46 -20.81
N LYS A 51 -20.54 -17.66 -20.27
CA LYS A 51 -20.35 -16.89 -19.03
C LYS A 51 -21.29 -17.38 -17.94
N ALA A 52 -20.78 -17.54 -16.72
CA ALA A 52 -21.62 -17.80 -15.55
C ALA A 52 -22.51 -16.57 -15.28
N ILE A 53 -23.83 -16.77 -15.34
CA ILE A 53 -24.85 -15.74 -15.06
C ILE A 53 -25.49 -15.94 -13.68
N GLY A 54 -25.49 -17.16 -13.14
CA GLY A 54 -26.06 -17.44 -11.81
C GLY A 54 -25.74 -18.84 -11.29
N VAL A 55 -26.44 -19.24 -10.23
CA VAL A 55 -26.35 -20.56 -9.62
C VAL A 55 -27.71 -20.97 -9.06
N MET A 56 -28.02 -22.25 -9.22
CA MET A 56 -29.19 -22.88 -8.64
C MET A 56 -28.97 -23.11 -7.14
N VAL A 57 -29.81 -22.51 -6.31
CA VAL A 57 -29.76 -22.65 -4.85
C VAL A 57 -31.13 -23.06 -4.35
N LYS A 58 -31.24 -24.30 -3.87
CA LYS A 58 -32.51 -24.87 -3.35
C LYS A 58 -33.68 -24.70 -4.33
N GLY A 59 -33.43 -24.96 -5.61
CA GLY A 59 -34.44 -24.86 -6.67
C GLY A 59 -34.72 -23.44 -7.18
N VAL A 60 -34.00 -22.43 -6.70
CA VAL A 60 -34.14 -21.05 -7.19
C VAL A 60 -32.87 -20.60 -7.91
N ALA A 61 -33.02 -20.11 -9.14
CA ALA A 61 -31.93 -19.52 -9.92
C ALA A 61 -31.57 -18.13 -9.37
N ARG A 62 -30.40 -18.01 -8.74
CA ARG A 62 -29.91 -16.77 -8.13
C ARG A 62 -28.70 -16.24 -8.88
N VAL A 63 -28.50 -14.93 -8.90
CA VAL A 63 -27.31 -14.30 -9.51
C VAL A 63 -26.01 -14.80 -8.87
N GLY A 64 -26.02 -15.01 -7.55
CA GLY A 64 -24.85 -15.47 -6.80
C GLY A 64 -23.74 -14.42 -6.65
N PHE A 65 -22.60 -14.86 -6.14
CA PHE A 65 -21.40 -14.04 -5.98
C PHE A 65 -20.68 -13.83 -7.31
N PRO A 66 -19.88 -12.76 -7.48
CA PRO A 66 -19.10 -12.53 -8.69
C PRO A 66 -17.84 -13.42 -8.74
N THR A 67 -18.00 -14.72 -8.51
CA THR A 67 -16.99 -15.79 -8.55
C THR A 67 -17.30 -16.75 -9.70
N PRO A 68 -16.33 -17.55 -10.18
CA PRO A 68 -16.59 -18.55 -11.22
C PRO A 68 -17.72 -19.51 -10.86
N SER A 69 -17.77 -19.99 -9.62
CA SER A 69 -18.83 -20.90 -9.14
C SER A 69 -20.15 -20.20 -8.79
N ARG A 70 -20.19 -18.85 -8.83
CA ARG A 70 -21.29 -18.01 -8.31
C ARG A 70 -21.62 -18.23 -6.83
N LYS A 71 -20.78 -18.97 -6.09
CA LYS A 71 -20.88 -19.25 -4.66
C LYS A 71 -19.82 -18.48 -3.87
N ASN A 72 -19.94 -18.48 -2.55
CA ASN A 72 -18.84 -18.06 -1.68
C ASN A 72 -17.83 -19.22 -1.60
N GLU A 73 -16.65 -19.02 -2.19
CA GLU A 73 -15.65 -20.08 -2.40
C GLU A 73 -14.73 -20.21 -1.18
N PHE A 74 -15.00 -21.19 -0.32
CA PHE A 74 -14.05 -21.58 0.74
C PHE A 74 -12.81 -22.27 0.16
N TYR A 75 -13.01 -23.09 -0.87
CA TYR A 75 -11.95 -23.64 -1.70
C TYR A 75 -11.90 -22.86 -3.02
N SER A 76 -10.76 -22.25 -3.32
CA SER A 76 -10.52 -21.50 -4.53
C SER A 76 -9.87 -22.38 -5.58
N GLN A 77 -10.69 -22.92 -6.49
CA GLN A 77 -10.20 -23.60 -7.70
C GLN A 77 -9.30 -22.66 -8.51
N THR A 78 -9.60 -21.35 -8.52
CA THR A 78 -8.73 -20.34 -9.15
C THR A 78 -7.31 -20.38 -8.61
N LEU A 79 -7.10 -20.40 -7.28
CA LEU A 79 -5.74 -20.45 -6.76
C LEU A 79 -5.04 -21.77 -7.11
N ALA A 80 -5.75 -22.91 -7.03
CA ALA A 80 -5.20 -24.21 -7.42
C ALA A 80 -4.77 -24.26 -8.89
N ASP A 81 -5.63 -23.83 -9.82
CA ASP A 81 -5.34 -23.81 -11.26
C ASP A 81 -4.21 -22.84 -11.63
N TRP A 82 -4.03 -21.80 -10.83
CA TRP A 82 -2.94 -20.83 -10.96
C TRP A 82 -1.68 -21.24 -10.20
N GLY A 83 -1.62 -22.52 -9.82
CA GLY A 83 -0.46 -23.18 -9.27
C GLY A 83 -0.34 -23.11 -7.76
N TRP A 84 -1.27 -22.46 -7.02
CA TRP A 84 -1.27 -22.25 -5.55
C TRP A 84 -2.25 -23.14 -4.77
N PRO A 85 -2.20 -24.48 -4.88
CA PRO A 85 -3.10 -25.37 -4.14
C PRO A 85 -2.92 -25.26 -2.62
N GLU A 86 -1.72 -24.94 -2.12
CA GLU A 86 -1.45 -24.75 -0.69
C GLU A 86 -2.19 -23.56 -0.07
N TYR A 87 -2.67 -22.63 -0.89
CA TYR A 87 -3.46 -21.47 -0.49
C TYR A 87 -4.89 -21.51 -1.03
N ALA A 88 -5.33 -22.65 -1.58
CA ALA A 88 -6.69 -22.80 -2.10
C ALA A 88 -7.76 -22.70 -1.00
N ILE A 89 -7.40 -22.90 0.26
CA ILE A 89 -8.25 -22.62 1.43
C ILE A 89 -7.59 -21.58 2.34
N PRO A 90 -8.36 -20.84 3.17
CA PRO A 90 -7.78 -19.96 4.17
C PRO A 90 -6.83 -20.71 5.11
N CYS A 91 -5.60 -20.23 5.24
CA CYS A 91 -4.58 -20.83 6.08
C CYS A 91 -3.68 -19.77 6.72
N TYR A 92 -2.73 -20.22 7.54
CA TYR A 92 -1.77 -19.34 8.21
C TYR A 92 -0.49 -19.20 7.39
N ILE A 93 -0.13 -17.95 7.03
CA ILE A 93 1.07 -17.62 6.26
C ILE A 93 2.01 -16.78 7.14
N LYS A 94 3.22 -17.29 7.39
CA LYS A 94 4.28 -16.54 8.08
C LYS A 94 4.93 -15.56 7.12
N SER A 95 4.74 -14.26 7.36
CA SER A 95 5.32 -13.19 6.54
C SER A 95 6.81 -12.96 6.84
N HIS A 96 7.45 -12.12 6.03
CA HIS A 96 8.86 -11.74 6.20
C HIS A 96 9.16 -11.01 7.52
N ILE A 97 8.15 -10.45 8.20
CA ILE A 97 8.26 -9.80 9.52
C ILE A 97 7.81 -10.69 10.68
N HIS A 98 7.54 -11.97 10.42
CA HIS A 98 7.15 -12.90 11.49
C HIS A 98 8.24 -12.96 12.58
N PRO A 99 7.90 -13.02 13.88
CA PRO A 99 8.89 -13.00 14.96
C PRO A 99 9.99 -14.08 14.86
N GLU A 100 9.70 -15.24 14.28
CA GLU A 100 10.72 -16.30 14.06
C GLU A 100 11.78 -15.91 13.00
N ARG A 101 11.50 -14.91 12.16
CA ARG A 101 12.42 -14.37 11.15
C ARG A 101 13.15 -13.12 11.63
N LEU A 102 12.86 -12.66 12.85
CA LEU A 102 13.44 -11.45 13.45
C LEU A 102 14.39 -11.83 14.59
N ASP A 103 15.65 -11.46 14.44
CA ASP A 103 16.66 -11.61 15.49
C ASP A 103 16.62 -10.42 16.46
N LYS A 104 15.87 -10.60 17.56
CA LYS A 104 15.74 -9.58 18.61
C LYS A 104 17.07 -9.22 19.27
N GLU A 105 18.02 -10.16 19.32
CA GLU A 105 19.34 -9.90 19.93
C GLU A 105 20.19 -8.98 19.06
N LYS A 106 19.97 -9.02 17.74
CA LYS A 106 20.55 -8.06 16.78
C LYS A 106 19.74 -6.76 16.64
N GLY A 107 18.67 -6.60 17.41
CA GLY A 107 17.81 -5.42 17.34
C GLY A 107 16.91 -5.40 16.12
N GLU A 108 16.50 -6.56 15.60
CA GLU A 108 15.51 -6.64 14.52
C GLU A 108 14.07 -6.54 15.04
N TYR A 109 13.29 -5.65 14.43
CA TYR A 109 11.93 -5.31 14.82
C TYR A 109 11.03 -5.25 13.57
N CYS A 110 9.73 -5.42 13.80
CA CYS A 110 8.71 -5.03 12.84
C CYS A 110 8.45 -3.52 12.98
N LEU A 111 8.63 -2.78 11.89
CA LEU A 111 8.19 -1.39 11.77
C LEU A 111 6.78 -1.35 11.17
N VAL A 112 5.88 -0.66 11.87
CA VAL A 112 4.50 -0.41 11.44
C VAL A 112 4.36 1.03 10.93
N PRO A 113 4.39 1.26 9.60
CA PRO A 113 4.18 2.60 9.02
C PRO A 113 2.70 2.91 8.69
N THR A 114 1.84 1.91 8.82
CA THR A 114 0.50 1.85 8.23
C THR A 114 -0.60 2.43 9.10
N PHE A 115 -0.33 2.81 10.34
CA PHE A 115 -1.33 3.48 11.18
C PHE A 115 -1.66 4.88 10.64
N ARG A 116 -2.77 5.44 11.12
CA ARG A 116 -3.29 6.75 10.70
C ARG A 116 -3.32 7.71 11.89
N LEU A 117 -2.78 8.90 11.69
CA LEU A 117 -2.97 9.99 12.63
C LEU A 117 -4.35 10.60 12.33
N PRO A 118 -5.24 10.75 13.31
CA PRO A 118 -6.61 11.23 13.08
C PRO A 118 -6.71 12.59 12.38
N THR A 119 -5.67 13.41 12.52
CA THR A 119 -5.56 14.76 11.97
C THR A 119 -5.03 14.82 10.55
N LEU A 120 -4.48 13.72 10.00
CA LEU A 120 -3.78 13.72 8.73
C LEU A 120 -4.35 12.67 7.76
N ILE A 121 -4.48 13.06 6.49
CA ILE A 121 -4.94 12.21 5.39
C ILE A 121 -3.74 11.90 4.49
N HIS A 122 -3.04 10.81 4.77
CA HIS A 122 -1.79 10.45 4.08
C HIS A 122 -0.84 11.66 3.97
N SER A 123 -0.34 11.93 2.77
CA SER A 123 0.50 13.09 2.43
C SER A 123 -0.27 14.34 2.04
N ARG A 124 -1.61 14.30 2.00
CA ARG A 124 -2.44 15.38 1.42
C ARG A 124 -2.73 16.52 2.40
N SER A 125 -2.62 16.27 3.69
CA SER A 125 -2.90 17.27 4.73
C SER A 125 -1.77 18.26 4.96
N GLY A 126 -0.58 18.07 4.37
CA GLY A 126 0.57 18.93 4.62
C GLY A 126 0.31 20.41 4.28
N ASN A 127 -0.61 20.71 3.36
CA ASN A 127 -0.94 22.09 2.97
C ASN A 127 -2.05 22.73 3.81
N ALA A 128 -2.58 22.01 4.81
CA ALA A 128 -3.58 22.52 5.73
C ALA A 128 -2.87 22.98 7.03
N LYS A 129 -2.63 24.29 7.16
CA LYS A 129 -1.84 24.87 8.26
C LYS A 129 -2.30 24.44 9.67
N TRP A 130 -3.61 24.42 9.92
CA TRP A 130 -4.17 24.02 11.22
C TRP A 130 -3.96 22.52 11.53
N LEU A 131 -3.94 21.66 10.51
CA LEU A 131 -3.67 20.23 10.70
C LEU A 131 -2.17 20.00 10.95
N ALA A 132 -1.30 20.73 10.24
CA ALA A 132 0.14 20.70 10.44
C ALA A 132 0.53 21.21 11.84
N GLU A 133 -0.17 22.22 12.36
CA GLU A 133 0.02 22.73 13.72
C GLU A 133 -0.18 21.63 14.78
N ILE A 134 -1.21 20.79 14.62
CA ILE A 134 -1.51 19.71 15.57
C ILE A 134 -0.54 18.52 15.39
N SER A 135 -0.13 18.22 14.16
CA SER A 135 0.68 17.03 13.85
C SER A 135 1.81 17.35 12.88
N ASN A 136 2.93 17.79 13.45
CA ASN A 136 4.16 18.19 12.73
C ASN A 136 5.35 17.23 12.94
N ARG A 137 5.19 16.13 13.69
CA ARG A 137 6.27 15.15 13.95
C ARG A 137 5.78 13.73 13.78
N ASN A 138 6.65 12.84 13.30
CA ASN A 138 6.41 11.41 13.17
C ASN A 138 7.50 10.56 13.86
N PRO A 139 7.77 10.77 15.16
CA PRO A 139 8.83 10.04 15.85
C PRO A 139 8.63 8.52 15.80
N ILE A 140 9.69 7.76 16.09
CA ILE A 140 9.64 6.32 16.30
C ILE A 140 8.96 6.01 17.64
N TRP A 141 7.77 5.43 17.59
CA TRP A 141 7.08 4.94 18.77
C TRP A 141 7.79 3.68 19.26
N MET A 142 8.24 3.71 20.52
CA MET A 142 9.00 2.63 21.12
C MET A 142 8.42 2.30 22.49
N HIS A 143 8.20 1.02 22.77
CA HIS A 143 7.71 0.58 24.07
C HIS A 143 8.80 0.81 25.15
N PRO A 144 8.45 1.19 26.40
CA PRO A 144 9.43 1.43 27.47
C PRO A 144 10.44 0.30 27.70
N LYS A 145 10.01 -0.96 27.60
CA LYS A 145 10.91 -2.13 27.71
C LYS A 145 11.97 -2.18 26.61
N ASP A 146 11.61 -1.85 25.37
CA ASP A 146 12.54 -1.81 24.24
C ASP A 146 13.46 -0.59 24.34
N ALA A 147 12.90 0.57 24.72
CA ALA A 147 13.68 1.78 24.98
C ALA A 147 14.73 1.55 26.09
N ALA A 148 14.35 0.92 27.20
CA ALA A 148 15.29 0.56 28.27
C ALA A 148 16.37 -0.41 27.78
N ARG A 149 16.00 -1.43 26.99
CA ARG A 149 16.95 -2.42 26.42
C ARG A 149 18.03 -1.75 25.57
N TRP A 150 17.65 -0.81 24.71
CA TRP A 150 18.57 -0.12 23.79
C TRP A 150 19.11 1.21 24.36
N GLY A 151 18.67 1.56 25.58
CA GLY A 151 19.05 2.76 26.33
C GLY A 151 18.48 4.08 25.79
N PHE A 152 17.40 4.05 25.00
CA PHE A 152 16.78 5.25 24.47
C PHE A 152 15.84 5.94 25.47
N LYS A 153 15.77 7.27 25.38
CA LYS A 153 14.75 8.11 26.00
C LYS A 153 13.98 8.88 24.93
N THR A 154 12.81 9.41 25.30
CA THR A 154 12.05 10.28 24.39
C THR A 154 12.90 11.48 23.98
N GLY A 155 12.98 11.73 22.68
CA GLY A 155 13.77 12.80 22.08
C GLY A 155 15.17 12.36 21.62
N ASP A 156 15.67 11.21 22.06
CA ASP A 156 16.94 10.67 21.56
C ASP A 156 16.83 10.36 20.07
N LEU A 157 17.93 10.55 19.34
CA LEU A 157 18.04 10.10 17.96
C LEU A 157 18.22 8.58 17.91
N VAL A 158 17.59 7.95 16.93
CA VAL A 158 17.71 6.53 16.59
C VAL A 158 17.92 6.39 15.10
N ARG A 159 18.83 5.48 14.72
CA ARG A 159 19.02 5.06 13.33
C ARG A 159 18.18 3.81 13.10
N ILE A 160 17.24 3.88 12.17
CA ILE A 160 16.41 2.76 11.75
C ILE A 160 16.96 2.25 10.42
N ASN A 161 17.61 1.09 10.46
CA ASN A 161 18.16 0.46 9.26
C ASN A 161 17.09 -0.43 8.63
N THR A 162 16.90 -0.30 7.32
CA THR A 162 16.04 -1.17 6.51
C THR A 162 16.89 -2.05 5.61
N ASP A 163 16.26 -2.96 4.84
CA ASP A 163 17.01 -3.83 3.92
C ASP A 163 17.77 -3.04 2.83
N ILE A 164 17.37 -1.79 2.53
CA ILE A 164 17.93 -0.98 1.43
C ILE A 164 18.62 0.30 1.90
N GLY A 165 18.71 0.55 3.21
CA GLY A 165 19.23 1.83 3.68
C GLY A 165 18.94 2.11 5.14
N TYR A 166 18.78 3.38 5.49
CA TYR A 166 18.42 3.81 6.82
C TYR A 166 17.78 5.20 6.83
N PHE A 167 17.11 5.52 7.93
CA PHE A 167 16.72 6.89 8.28
C PHE A 167 16.99 7.16 9.76
N VAL A 168 17.24 8.43 10.10
CA VAL A 168 17.50 8.89 11.46
C VAL A 168 16.35 9.76 11.93
N ASP A 169 15.72 9.38 13.04
CA ASP A 169 14.54 10.03 13.60
C ASP A 169 14.64 10.07 15.13
N LYS A 170 13.69 10.73 15.81
CA LYS A 170 13.60 10.79 17.26
C LYS A 170 12.77 9.66 17.81
N VAL A 171 13.11 9.17 18.99
CA VAL A 171 12.30 8.20 19.74
C VAL A 171 11.19 8.92 20.50
N TRP A 172 9.99 8.34 20.50
CA TRP A 172 8.93 8.63 21.46
C TRP A 172 8.63 7.36 22.26
N VAL A 173 9.01 7.37 23.53
CA VAL A 173 8.79 6.24 24.43
C VAL A 173 7.35 6.28 24.95
N THR A 174 6.58 5.22 24.70
CA THR A 174 5.15 5.16 25.02
C THR A 174 4.66 3.73 25.21
N GLU A 175 3.75 3.49 26.16
CA GLU A 175 3.08 2.19 26.35
C GLU A 175 2.01 1.90 25.30
N ALA A 176 1.72 2.87 24.40
CA ALA A 176 0.73 2.73 23.33
C ALA A 176 1.18 1.83 22.15
N ILE A 177 2.34 1.16 22.26
CA ILE A 177 2.86 0.26 21.23
C ILE A 177 3.30 -1.07 21.87
N ARG A 178 3.08 -2.19 21.19
CA ARG A 178 3.44 -3.52 21.71
C ARG A 178 4.97 -3.67 21.84
N PRO A 179 5.49 -4.32 22.90
CA PRO A 179 6.90 -4.71 22.97
C PRO A 179 7.35 -5.53 21.75
N GLY A 180 8.55 -5.27 21.24
CA GLY A 180 9.07 -5.94 20.05
C GLY A 180 8.51 -5.41 18.72
N VAL A 181 7.80 -4.27 18.74
CA VAL A 181 7.27 -3.58 17.56
C VAL A 181 7.58 -2.10 17.69
N VAL A 182 7.99 -1.47 16.59
CA VAL A 182 8.13 -0.02 16.49
C VAL A 182 7.16 0.52 15.45
N ALA A 183 6.78 1.79 15.57
CA ALA A 183 5.89 2.43 14.60
C ALA A 183 6.39 3.83 14.26
N CYS A 184 6.19 4.25 13.02
CA CYS A 184 6.46 5.62 12.59
C CYS A 184 5.37 6.04 11.61
N SER A 185 4.87 7.27 11.70
CA SER A 185 3.77 7.71 10.85
C SER A 185 4.27 8.09 9.45
N HIS A 186 3.65 7.57 8.38
CA HIS A 186 4.02 7.88 6.98
C HIS A 186 3.49 9.23 6.44
N HIS A 187 2.73 9.97 7.25
CA HIS A 187 2.03 11.19 6.81
C HIS A 187 2.99 12.37 6.59
N LEU A 188 4.09 12.39 7.35
CA LEU A 188 5.04 13.49 7.45
C LEU A 188 6.37 13.15 6.77
N GLY A 189 7.34 14.06 6.87
CA GLY A 189 8.65 13.94 6.21
C GLY A 189 8.66 14.42 4.77
N ARG A 190 7.65 15.16 4.33
CA ARG A 190 7.69 15.76 3.00
C ARG A 190 8.83 16.76 2.93
N TRP A 191 9.43 16.88 1.76
CA TRP A 191 10.64 17.66 1.58
C TRP A 191 10.60 18.43 0.26
N ARG A 192 11.45 19.44 0.18
CA ARG A 192 11.73 20.22 -1.03
C ARG A 192 13.22 20.54 -1.10
N ARG A 193 13.78 20.73 -2.29
CA ARG A 193 15.15 21.24 -2.44
C ARG A 193 15.13 22.77 -2.40
N LYS A 194 16.30 23.40 -2.26
CA LYS A 194 16.41 24.87 -2.19
C LYS A 194 15.81 25.58 -3.40
N GLN A 195 15.96 24.99 -4.59
CA GLN A 195 15.44 25.51 -5.85
C GLN A 195 13.94 25.23 -6.06
N ASP A 196 13.35 24.33 -5.29
CA ASP A 196 11.97 23.92 -5.48
C ASP A 196 11.03 24.93 -4.81
N GLN A 197 10.01 25.38 -5.56
CA GLN A 197 8.85 26.07 -4.99
C GLN A 197 7.90 25.05 -4.36
N GLY A 198 7.15 25.43 -3.32
CA GLY A 198 6.16 24.54 -2.75
C GLY A 198 5.69 24.92 -1.36
N ASN A 199 4.88 24.04 -0.79
CA ASN A 199 4.34 24.16 0.56
C ASN A 199 5.47 24.31 1.60
N ARG A 200 5.42 25.36 2.43
CA ARG A 200 6.39 25.64 3.50
C ARG A 200 5.87 25.36 4.91
N TRP A 201 4.61 24.93 5.04
CA TRP A 201 3.96 24.61 6.32
C TRP A 201 4.38 23.26 6.91
N ALA A 202 4.72 22.31 6.03
CA ALA A 202 4.94 20.90 6.40
C ALA A 202 6.08 20.24 5.61
N THR A 203 7.01 21.02 5.04
CA THR A 203 8.16 20.46 4.29
C THR A 203 9.50 20.95 4.82
N ASN A 204 10.43 20.01 4.97
CA ASN A 204 11.84 20.33 5.24
C ASN A 204 12.56 20.70 3.94
N VAL A 205 13.58 21.56 4.02
CA VAL A 205 14.52 21.77 2.94
C VAL A 205 15.63 20.73 3.03
N VAL A 206 15.86 20.01 1.94
CA VAL A 206 16.85 18.92 1.90
C VAL A 206 17.91 19.14 0.84
N HIS A 207 19.08 18.55 1.06
CA HIS A 207 20.11 18.35 0.06
C HIS A 207 20.15 16.86 -0.29
N ILE A 208 20.13 16.55 -1.58
CA ILE A 208 20.17 15.18 -2.10
C ILE A 208 21.43 15.01 -2.93
N GLU A 209 22.17 13.96 -2.63
CA GLU A 209 23.38 13.57 -3.35
C GLU A 209 23.33 12.09 -3.74
N SER A 210 24.02 11.75 -4.81
CA SER A 210 24.22 10.36 -5.25
C SER A 210 25.71 10.07 -5.40
N ASP A 211 26.08 8.84 -5.10
CA ASP A 211 27.43 8.33 -5.36
C ASP A 211 27.65 7.89 -6.83
N GLY A 212 26.62 7.99 -7.68
CA GLY A 212 26.63 7.54 -9.07
C GLY A 212 26.62 6.01 -9.25
N LYS A 213 26.54 5.25 -8.16
CA LYS A 213 26.56 3.79 -8.11
C LYS A 213 25.28 3.22 -7.48
N GLY A 214 24.23 4.04 -7.37
CA GLY A 214 22.93 3.63 -6.83
C GLY A 214 22.71 4.03 -5.38
N GLY A 215 23.75 4.49 -4.68
CA GLY A 215 23.63 5.11 -3.38
C GLY A 215 23.07 6.52 -3.50
N TRP A 216 22.11 6.83 -2.63
CA TRP A 216 21.53 8.15 -2.46
C TRP A 216 21.55 8.52 -0.98
N LYS A 217 21.84 9.80 -0.71
CA LYS A 217 21.70 10.40 0.61
C LYS A 217 20.86 11.64 0.52
N MET A 218 20.04 11.84 1.54
CA MET A 218 19.23 13.02 1.72
C MET A 218 19.48 13.55 3.13
N LYS A 219 20.01 14.77 3.20
CA LYS A 219 20.25 15.49 4.46
C LYS A 219 19.25 16.61 4.63
N THR A 220 18.73 16.77 5.85
CA THR A 220 17.89 17.92 6.18
C THR A 220 18.77 19.15 6.40
N VAL A 221 18.62 20.15 5.55
CA VAL A 221 19.42 21.40 5.59
C VAL A 221 18.71 22.47 6.41
N GLU A 222 17.39 22.52 6.32
CA GLU A 222 16.58 23.48 7.06
C GLU A 222 15.24 22.85 7.42
N GLY A 223 14.87 22.92 8.69
CA GLY A 223 13.54 22.53 9.14
C GLY A 223 12.48 23.57 8.77
N ILE A 224 11.29 23.39 9.33
CA ILE A 224 10.18 24.32 9.12
C ILE A 224 10.42 25.59 9.94
N LYS A 225 10.11 26.76 9.37
CA LYS A 225 10.26 28.05 10.05
C LYS A 225 9.25 29.08 9.54
N PRO A 226 9.00 30.14 10.33
CA PRO A 226 8.24 31.30 9.88
C PRO A 226 8.71 31.84 8.52
N PHE A 227 7.77 32.32 7.72
CA PHE A 227 8.07 32.95 6.45
C PHE A 227 7.09 34.06 6.07
N GLU A 228 7.58 34.97 5.24
CA GLU A 228 6.82 36.05 4.65
C GLU A 228 5.88 35.53 3.55
N SER A 229 4.60 35.87 3.63
CA SER A 229 3.60 35.64 2.58
C SER A 229 2.40 36.58 2.79
N SER A 230 1.42 36.50 1.89
CA SER A 230 0.13 37.20 2.04
C SER A 230 -0.75 36.61 3.16
N ASP A 231 -0.49 35.37 3.61
CA ASP A 231 -1.16 34.76 4.75
C ASP A 231 -0.40 35.13 6.05
N PRO A 232 -0.99 35.95 6.95
CA PRO A 232 -0.30 36.42 8.16
C PRO A 232 0.12 35.30 9.12
N ASP A 233 -0.51 34.13 9.05
CA ASP A 233 -0.14 32.99 9.91
C ASP A 233 1.21 32.38 9.51
N SER A 234 1.71 32.67 8.31
CA SER A 234 3.00 32.15 7.83
C SER A 234 4.16 32.61 8.72
N LYS A 235 4.02 33.79 9.36
CA LYS A 235 5.02 34.31 10.31
C LYS A 235 4.89 33.74 11.72
N ARG A 236 3.82 33.00 12.00
CA ARG A 236 3.46 32.50 13.35
C ARG A 236 3.79 31.03 13.56
N ILE A 237 4.41 30.38 12.57
CA ILE A 237 4.82 28.98 12.67
C ILE A 237 5.78 28.78 13.85
N PHE A 238 5.32 28.06 14.87
CA PHE A 238 6.13 27.78 16.07
C PHE A 238 6.77 26.38 16.09
N TRP A 239 6.33 25.48 15.21
CA TRP A 239 6.96 24.17 15.05
C TRP A 239 8.17 24.27 14.14
N ARG A 240 9.21 23.49 14.45
CA ARG A 240 10.46 23.43 13.67
C ARG A 240 10.62 22.14 12.87
N ASP A 241 9.76 21.19 13.14
CA ASP A 241 9.89 19.82 12.68
C ASP A 241 8.88 19.56 11.56
N GLY A 242 9.31 18.91 10.47
CA GLY A 242 8.47 18.46 9.37
C GLY A 242 8.36 16.94 9.27
N GLY A 243 8.96 16.22 10.22
CA GLY A 243 9.09 14.77 10.23
C GLY A 243 10.17 14.22 9.31
N VAL A 244 10.26 12.88 9.24
CA VAL A 244 11.23 12.12 8.44
C VAL A 244 10.54 11.24 7.41
N HIS A 245 11.02 11.23 6.16
CA HIS A 245 10.37 10.49 5.06
C HIS A 245 10.72 8.99 5.06
N GLN A 246 10.28 8.22 6.06
CA GLN A 246 10.63 6.80 6.18
C GLN A 246 10.38 5.96 4.91
N ASN A 247 9.29 6.21 4.17
CA ASN A 247 8.84 5.33 3.09
C ASN A 247 9.84 5.14 1.95
N ILE A 248 10.77 6.09 1.73
CA ILE A 248 11.78 5.92 0.66
C ILE A 248 12.82 4.86 1.02
N THR A 249 12.93 4.52 2.30
CA THR A 249 13.83 3.46 2.80
C THR A 249 13.17 2.09 2.81
N HIS A 250 11.89 1.96 2.48
CA HIS A 250 11.20 0.67 2.50
C HIS A 250 11.61 -0.17 1.29
N ALA A 251 12.00 -1.42 1.55
CA ALA A 251 12.44 -2.32 0.50
C ALA A 251 11.25 -2.92 -0.26
N VAL A 252 11.49 -3.37 -1.50
CA VAL A 252 10.42 -3.82 -2.39
C VAL A 252 9.95 -5.23 -2.00
N HIS A 253 8.90 -5.33 -1.19
CA HIS A 253 8.33 -6.59 -0.69
C HIS A 253 6.94 -6.91 -1.30
N PRO A 254 6.83 -7.25 -2.60
CA PRO A 254 5.54 -7.52 -3.25
C PRO A 254 5.02 -8.92 -2.89
N ASP A 255 3.80 -9.03 -2.37
CA ASP A 255 3.11 -10.30 -2.18
C ASP A 255 3.16 -11.15 -3.47
N PRO A 256 3.72 -12.38 -3.43
CA PRO A 256 4.03 -13.15 -4.64
C PRO A 256 2.81 -13.54 -5.49
N ILE A 257 1.61 -13.49 -4.93
CA ILE A 257 0.36 -13.87 -5.60
C ILE A 257 -0.37 -12.64 -6.15
N SER A 258 -0.60 -11.64 -5.30
CA SER A 258 -1.39 -10.45 -5.65
C SER A 258 -0.56 -9.37 -6.32
N GLY A 259 0.74 -9.30 -6.04
CA GLY A 259 1.65 -8.20 -6.40
C GLY A 259 1.56 -6.97 -5.49
N MET A 260 0.74 -7.00 -4.44
CA MET A 260 0.59 -5.86 -3.52
C MET A 260 1.81 -5.72 -2.60
N HIS A 261 2.23 -4.49 -2.36
CA HIS A 261 3.37 -4.23 -1.48
C HIS A 261 3.03 -4.53 0.00
N CYS A 262 3.90 -5.28 0.67
CA CYS A 262 3.85 -5.57 2.09
C CYS A 262 4.45 -4.41 2.89
N TRP A 263 3.60 -3.58 3.49
CA TRP A 263 4.01 -2.32 4.12
C TRP A 263 4.65 -2.44 5.50
N HIS A 264 4.47 -3.55 6.22
CA HIS A 264 5.24 -3.78 7.45
C HIS A 264 6.66 -4.14 7.07
N GLN A 265 7.64 -3.49 7.69
CA GLN A 265 9.04 -3.61 7.29
C GLN A 265 9.84 -4.29 8.39
N ARG A 266 10.76 -5.18 8.01
CA ARG A 266 11.84 -5.58 8.90
C ARG A 266 12.82 -4.42 9.02
N VAL A 267 13.14 -4.03 10.25
CA VAL A 267 14.13 -2.99 10.52
C VAL A 267 15.07 -3.40 11.62
N ARG A 268 16.27 -2.81 11.65
CA ARG A 268 17.22 -2.93 12.76
C ARG A 268 17.37 -1.59 13.49
N ILE A 269 17.10 -1.60 14.79
CA ILE A 269 17.30 -0.46 15.67
C ILE A 269 18.78 -0.33 16.01
N GLU A 270 19.32 0.87 15.86
CA GLU A 270 20.72 1.15 16.14
C GLU A 270 20.90 2.55 16.74
N ARG A 271 21.95 2.71 17.56
CA ARG A 271 22.38 4.04 17.99
C ARG A 271 22.86 4.84 16.76
N PRO A 272 22.57 6.15 16.69
CA PRO A 272 23.12 7.00 15.65
C PRO A 272 24.65 6.93 15.63
N HIS A 273 25.22 6.92 14.44
CA HIS A 273 26.66 6.99 14.26
C HIS A 273 27.16 8.43 14.45
N PRO A 274 28.46 8.65 14.72
CA PRO A 274 29.02 10.00 14.69
C PRO A 274 28.72 10.71 13.36
N GLY A 275 28.05 11.86 13.42
CA GLY A 275 27.65 12.63 12.24
C GLY A 275 26.29 12.29 11.65
N ASP A 276 25.55 11.32 12.20
CA ASP A 276 24.13 11.15 11.91
C ASP A 276 23.32 12.30 12.50
N GLU A 277 22.52 12.96 11.67
CA GLU A 277 21.66 14.06 12.08
C GLU A 277 20.18 13.71 11.94
N TYR A 278 19.31 14.44 12.66
CA TYR A 278 17.87 14.27 12.56
C TYR A 278 17.38 14.47 11.11
N GLY A 279 16.64 13.48 10.58
CA GLY A 279 16.11 13.53 9.23
C GLY A 279 17.08 13.10 8.14
N ASP A 280 18.28 12.63 8.50
CA ASP A 280 19.18 11.99 7.54
C ASP A 280 18.57 10.69 7.02
N ILE A 281 18.65 10.50 5.71
CA ILE A 281 18.20 9.30 5.01
C ILE A 281 19.27 8.85 4.03
N SER A 282 19.49 7.54 3.93
CA SER A 282 20.27 6.94 2.86
C SER A 282 19.57 5.71 2.32
N VAL A 283 19.66 5.51 1.01
CA VAL A 283 19.10 4.36 0.30
C VAL A 283 20.02 3.90 -0.80
N ASP A 284 19.92 2.62 -1.15
CA ASP A 284 20.64 1.97 -2.22
C ASP A 284 19.65 1.35 -3.21
N THR A 285 19.64 1.88 -4.44
CA THR A 285 18.73 1.41 -5.49
C THR A 285 19.11 0.04 -6.04
N GLN A 286 20.38 -0.37 -5.95
CA GLN A 286 20.81 -1.71 -6.33
C GLN A 286 20.24 -2.73 -5.36
N LYS A 287 20.37 -2.48 -4.04
CA LYS A 287 19.77 -3.34 -3.00
C LYS A 287 18.26 -3.43 -3.14
N SER A 288 17.59 -2.32 -3.49
CA SER A 288 16.16 -2.31 -3.77
C SER A 288 15.78 -3.27 -4.91
N PHE A 289 16.58 -3.28 -5.98
CA PHE A 289 16.36 -4.17 -7.12
C PHE A 289 16.74 -5.63 -6.80
N GLU A 290 17.78 -5.87 -6.01
CA GLU A 290 18.13 -7.19 -5.51
C GLU A 290 17.00 -7.78 -4.65
N ASN A 291 16.47 -7.01 -3.71
CA ASN A 291 15.34 -7.41 -2.88
C ASN A 291 14.09 -7.71 -3.74
N TYR A 292 13.81 -6.87 -4.76
CA TYR A 292 12.75 -7.19 -5.73
C TYR A 292 12.98 -8.54 -6.42
N LYS A 293 14.20 -8.82 -6.88
CA LYS A 293 14.54 -10.11 -7.52
C LYS A 293 14.39 -11.29 -6.57
N GLU A 294 14.70 -11.13 -5.28
CA GLU A 294 14.49 -12.18 -4.28
C GLU A 294 13.01 -12.52 -4.13
N TRP A 295 12.15 -11.50 -4.07
CA TRP A 295 10.71 -11.72 -3.99
C TRP A 295 10.10 -12.24 -5.29
N LEU A 296 10.63 -11.81 -6.44
CA LEU A 296 10.22 -12.33 -7.74
C LEU A 296 10.44 -13.85 -7.84
N LYS A 297 11.51 -14.39 -7.24
CA LYS A 297 11.76 -15.84 -7.18
C LYS A 297 10.67 -16.62 -6.43
N MET A 298 9.88 -15.97 -5.59
CA MET A 298 8.77 -16.60 -4.86
C MET A 298 7.49 -16.67 -5.71
N THR A 299 7.45 -16.01 -6.87
CA THR A 299 6.27 -15.97 -7.73
C THR A 299 6.17 -17.21 -8.63
N ARG A 300 4.95 -17.49 -9.11
CA ARG A 300 4.72 -18.46 -10.18
C ARG A 300 4.52 -17.69 -11.50
N PRO A 301 5.39 -17.86 -12.51
CA PRO A 301 5.34 -17.04 -13.71
C PRO A 301 4.13 -17.38 -14.58
N ALA A 302 3.69 -16.41 -15.39
CA ALA A 302 2.73 -16.63 -16.47
C ALA A 302 3.33 -17.56 -17.57
N PRO A 303 2.49 -18.19 -18.42
CA PRO A 303 1.03 -18.11 -18.46
C PRO A 303 0.34 -18.97 -17.39
N GLY A 304 -0.77 -18.47 -16.87
CA GLY A 304 -1.78 -19.28 -16.21
C GLY A 304 -2.76 -19.90 -17.23
N PRO A 305 -3.85 -20.53 -16.74
CA PRO A 305 -4.90 -21.12 -17.56
C PRO A 305 -5.38 -20.19 -18.69
N GLY A 306 -5.53 -20.75 -19.90
CA GLY A 306 -6.00 -20.01 -21.08
C GLY A 306 -5.02 -18.97 -21.63
N GLY A 307 -3.73 -19.06 -21.28
CA GLY A 307 -2.72 -18.09 -21.76
C GLY A 307 -2.77 -16.74 -21.05
N LEU A 308 -3.39 -16.68 -19.87
CA LEU A 308 -3.60 -15.44 -19.12
C LEU A 308 -2.40 -15.11 -18.20
N ARG A 309 -2.17 -13.82 -17.97
CA ARG A 309 -1.22 -13.27 -16.98
C ARG A 309 -1.81 -13.20 -15.58
N ARG A 310 -3.14 -13.14 -15.47
CA ARG A 310 -3.92 -13.07 -14.22
C ARG A 310 -5.38 -13.51 -14.46
N PRO A 311 -6.12 -14.05 -13.48
CA PRO A 311 -7.54 -14.31 -13.63
C PRO A 311 -8.35 -13.04 -13.96
N LEU A 312 -9.27 -13.13 -14.93
CA LEU A 312 -10.09 -11.99 -15.37
C LEU A 312 -11.07 -11.49 -14.30
N TRP A 313 -11.48 -12.36 -13.38
CA TRP A 313 -12.40 -12.07 -12.28
C TRP A 313 -11.72 -11.53 -11.01
N MET A 314 -10.39 -11.55 -10.93
CA MET A 314 -9.68 -10.89 -9.84
C MET A 314 -9.57 -9.40 -10.11
N LYS A 315 -10.39 -8.61 -9.40
CA LYS A 315 -10.46 -7.15 -9.55
C LYS A 315 -9.10 -6.48 -9.33
N ARG A 316 -8.87 -5.40 -10.09
CA ARG A 316 -7.69 -4.53 -10.00
C ARG A 316 -8.13 -3.07 -10.15
N ALA A 317 -7.50 -2.17 -9.41
CA ALA A 317 -7.64 -0.74 -9.66
C ALA A 317 -7.11 -0.41 -11.06
N LEU A 318 -7.85 0.38 -11.84
CA LEU A 318 -7.52 0.69 -13.23
C LEU A 318 -7.33 -0.59 -14.08
N ARG A 319 -8.31 -1.50 -14.01
CA ARG A 319 -8.33 -2.76 -14.78
C ARG A 319 -8.20 -2.45 -16.28
N PRO A 320 -7.23 -3.05 -17.00
CA PRO A 320 -7.11 -2.86 -18.45
C PRO A 320 -8.21 -3.63 -19.21
N ARG A 321 -8.23 -3.46 -20.54
CA ARG A 321 -9.05 -4.27 -21.46
C ARG A 321 -8.69 -5.75 -21.37
N ASP A 322 -9.64 -6.63 -21.71
CA ASP A 322 -9.50 -8.08 -21.50
C ASP A 322 -8.34 -8.67 -22.29
N GLU A 323 -8.07 -8.15 -23.48
CA GLU A 323 -6.97 -8.61 -24.35
C GLU A 323 -5.62 -8.43 -23.67
N ALA A 324 -5.45 -7.39 -22.85
CA ALA A 324 -4.20 -7.11 -22.14
C ALA A 324 -3.86 -8.13 -21.03
N PHE A 325 -4.79 -9.04 -20.73
CA PHE A 325 -4.51 -10.14 -19.82
C PHE A 325 -3.83 -11.32 -20.50
N TYR A 326 -3.83 -11.43 -21.83
CA TYR A 326 -3.20 -12.56 -22.51
C TYR A 326 -1.69 -12.33 -22.70
N VAL A 327 -0.91 -13.42 -22.65
CA VAL A 327 0.55 -13.34 -22.81
C VAL A 327 0.97 -12.96 -24.22
N ASP A 328 0.18 -13.32 -25.22
CA ASP A 328 0.37 -13.09 -26.66
C ASP A 328 -0.16 -11.73 -27.13
N TRP A 329 -0.67 -10.89 -26.23
CA TRP A 329 -1.17 -9.56 -26.59
C TRP A 329 -0.04 -8.54 -26.65
N ASP A 330 0.06 -7.86 -27.80
CA ASP A 330 1.01 -6.77 -28.04
C ASP A 330 0.32 -5.41 -27.76
N PRO A 331 0.80 -4.63 -26.76
CA PRO A 331 0.23 -3.33 -26.42
C PRO A 331 0.48 -2.23 -27.46
N ILE A 332 1.47 -2.40 -28.33
CA ILE A 332 1.87 -1.41 -29.34
C ILE A 332 0.99 -1.57 -30.58
N THR A 333 0.82 -2.81 -31.05
CA THR A 333 -0.02 -3.09 -32.23
C THR A 333 -1.49 -3.30 -31.87
N GLU A 334 -1.81 -3.46 -30.59
CA GLU A 334 -3.12 -3.85 -30.07
C GLU A 334 -3.66 -5.18 -30.62
N THR A 335 -2.77 -6.06 -31.07
CA THR A 335 -3.11 -7.36 -31.66
C THR A 335 -2.62 -8.52 -30.80
N ARG A 336 -3.23 -9.70 -30.97
CA ARG A 336 -2.73 -10.95 -30.41
C ARG A 336 -1.84 -11.64 -31.45
N THR A 337 -0.60 -11.95 -31.11
CA THR A 337 0.37 -12.58 -32.01
C THR A 337 0.23 -14.11 -32.00
N GLY A 338 -0.75 -14.62 -32.74
CA GLY A 338 -0.75 -16.01 -33.24
C GLY A 338 -1.21 -17.12 -32.28
N LYS A 339 -1.69 -18.21 -32.90
CA LYS A 339 -2.48 -19.33 -32.35
C LYS A 339 -1.90 -19.95 -31.06
N ILE A 340 -2.79 -20.14 -30.09
CA ILE A 340 -2.60 -21.04 -28.94
C ILE A 340 -2.58 -22.49 -29.51
N GLU A 341 -1.48 -23.22 -29.33
CA GLU A 341 -1.44 -24.69 -29.49
C GLU A 341 -2.08 -25.39 -28.28
#